data_AF-A0A2I0QI73-F1
#
_entry.id   AF-A0A2I0QI73-F1
#
_cell.length_a   1.000
_cell.length_b   1.000
_cell.length_c   1.000
_cell.angle_alpha   90.00
_cell.angle_beta   90.00
_cell.angle_gamma   90.00
#
_symmetry.space_group_name_H-M   'P 1'
#
loop_
_entity.id
_entity.type
_entity.pdbx_description
1 polymer ?
#
loop_
_entity_poly.entity_id
_entity_poly.type
_entity_poly.pdbx_seq_one_letter_code
_entity_poly.pdbx_strand_id
1 'polypeptide(L)'
;MFCPICGKESKGICKECYLKRNPTGIKNFKLTICKKCGKIFPEIGEEEENLKRIVLKNIFHGEMVKINDLKISYSKDEKSEKFMNMKVVLFCEYHDEKFENEQDIIVKVINTPCKTCSRKSGHYCEVVLQLRGDREKIKETFNKIAQNFISDVDELKEGLDVYLISR
;
A
#
# COMPACT_ATOMS: atom_id res chain seq x y z
N MET A 1 12.38 19.48 38.50
CA MET A 1 12.65 18.05 38.84
C MET A 1 13.66 17.52 37.85
N PHE A 2 14.44 16.51 38.21
CA PHE A 2 15.50 15.96 37.36
C PHE A 2 15.22 14.49 37.00
N CYS A 3 15.68 14.07 35.83
CA CYS A 3 15.70 12.69 35.39
C CYS A 3 16.57 11.86 36.34
N PRO A 4 16.05 10.80 36.97
CA PRO A 4 16.82 9.97 37.89
C PRO A 4 17.91 9.14 37.19
N ILE A 5 17.93 9.10 35.86
CA ILE A 5 18.91 8.32 35.07
C ILE A 5 20.08 9.18 34.59
N CYS A 6 19.82 10.41 34.13
CA CYS A 6 20.86 11.27 33.53
C CYS A 6 21.00 12.67 34.15
N GLY A 7 20.15 13.02 35.12
CA GLY A 7 20.20 14.32 35.81
C GLY A 7 19.69 15.53 35.01
N LYS A 8 19.24 15.37 33.76
CA LYS A 8 18.61 16.46 32.98
C LYS A 8 17.30 16.92 33.60
N GLU A 9 16.92 18.17 33.44
CA GLU A 9 15.61 18.66 33.89
C GLU A 9 14.47 17.99 33.13
N SER A 10 13.54 17.35 33.84
CA SER A 10 12.37 16.68 33.27
C SER A 10 11.30 16.38 34.33
N LYS A 11 10.06 16.17 33.88
CA LYS A 11 8.95 15.69 34.72
C LYS A 11 9.04 14.16 34.91
N GLY A 12 10.05 13.69 35.64
CA GLY A 12 10.34 12.24 35.78
C GLY A 12 11.45 11.78 34.85
N ILE A 13 11.33 10.60 34.22
CA ILE A 13 12.33 10.09 33.28
C ILE A 13 12.29 10.93 31.98
N CYS A 14 13.44 11.41 31.50
CA CYS A 14 13.48 12.16 30.24
C CYS A 14 13.29 11.25 29.01
N LYS A 15 12.82 11.84 27.90
CA LYS A 15 12.54 11.16 26.64
C LYS A 15 13.68 10.22 26.19
N GLU A 16 14.91 10.74 26.16
CA GLU A 16 16.09 9.99 25.74
C GLU A 16 16.32 8.72 26.58
N CYS A 17 16.18 8.83 27.91
CA CYS A 17 16.37 7.70 28.80
C CYS A 17 15.22 6.70 28.71
N TYR A 18 14.00 7.18 28.50
CA TYR A 18 12.83 6.32 28.30
C TYR A 18 12.95 5.52 27.00
N LEU A 19 13.23 6.18 25.87
CA LEU A 19 13.34 5.54 24.55
C LEU A 19 14.50 4.55 24.46
N LYS A 20 15.59 4.77 25.20
CA LYS A 20 16.69 3.80 25.29
C LYS A 20 16.25 2.47 25.90
N ARG A 21 15.30 2.49 26.84
CA ARG A 21 14.76 1.28 27.49
C ARG A 21 13.53 0.73 26.76
N ASN A 22 12.73 1.61 26.17
CA ASN A 22 11.49 1.31 25.47
C ASN A 22 11.58 1.85 24.04
N PRO A 23 12.28 1.14 23.14
CA PRO A 23 12.45 1.60 21.77
C PRO A 23 11.10 1.70 21.05
N THR A 24 11.00 2.71 20.19
CA THR A 24 9.91 2.85 19.24
C THR A 24 10.43 2.50 17.86
N GLY A 25 9.67 1.70 17.11
CA GLY A 25 10.05 1.29 15.77
C GLY A 25 8.99 0.44 15.09
N ILE A 26 9.39 -0.24 14.02
CA ILE A 26 8.51 -1.06 13.18
C ILE A 26 9.04 -2.48 13.15
N LYS A 27 8.18 -3.47 13.44
CA LYS A 27 8.52 -4.88 13.36
C LYS A 27 8.71 -5.29 11.90
N ASN A 28 9.52 -6.31 11.66
CA ASN A 28 9.62 -6.92 10.33
C ASN A 28 8.27 -7.51 9.91
N PHE A 29 7.78 -7.14 8.73
CA PHE A 29 6.57 -7.67 8.14
C PHE A 29 6.75 -7.95 6.65
N LYS A 30 5.71 -8.53 6.04
CA LYS A 30 5.68 -8.83 4.60
C LYS A 30 4.52 -8.07 3.97
N LEU A 31 4.74 -7.55 2.77
CA LEU A 31 3.69 -6.97 1.94
C LEU A 31 3.31 -7.96 0.85
N THR A 32 2.01 -8.18 0.67
CA THR A 32 1.52 -8.95 -0.47
C THR A 32 1.05 -7.96 -1.52
N ILE A 33 1.55 -8.11 -2.76
CA ILE A 33 1.32 -7.16 -3.85
C ILE A 33 0.95 -7.90 -5.13
N CYS A 34 0.06 -7.32 -5.92
CA CYS A 34 -0.19 -7.79 -7.27
C CYS A 34 0.95 -7.42 -8.21
N LYS A 35 1.68 -8.43 -8.71
CA LYS A 35 2.77 -8.21 -9.67
C LYS A 35 2.33 -7.49 -10.96
N LYS A 36 1.08 -7.67 -11.39
CA LYS A 36 0.57 -7.07 -12.64
C LYS A 36 0.11 -5.62 -12.47
N CYS A 37 -0.69 -5.31 -11.44
CA CYS A 37 -1.28 -3.97 -11.28
C CYS A 37 -0.76 -3.17 -10.09
N GLY A 38 0.12 -3.74 -9.25
CA GLY A 38 0.68 -3.06 -8.09
C GLY A 38 -0.18 -3.06 -6.83
N LYS A 39 -1.45 -3.53 -6.90
CA LYS A 39 -2.39 -3.52 -5.78
C LYS A 39 -1.84 -4.20 -4.51
N ILE A 40 -1.89 -3.51 -3.38
CA ILE A 40 -1.49 -4.01 -2.06
C ILE A 40 -2.65 -4.76 -1.37
N PHE A 41 -2.34 -5.90 -0.73
CA PHE A 41 -3.31 -6.72 0.02
C PHE A 41 -3.14 -6.63 1.55
N PRO A 42 -4.23 -6.81 2.32
CA PRO A 42 -5.63 -6.95 1.87
C PRO A 42 -6.15 -5.65 1.24
N GLU A 43 -7.05 -5.72 0.27
CA GLU A 43 -7.60 -4.50 -0.35
C GLU A 43 -8.64 -3.87 0.58
N ILE A 44 -8.26 -2.84 1.33
CA ILE A 44 -9.14 -2.14 2.25
C ILE A 44 -9.04 -0.64 2.00
N GLY A 45 -10.06 -0.07 1.36
CA GLY A 45 -10.10 1.36 1.03
C GLY A 45 -9.08 1.75 -0.05
N GLU A 46 -8.64 3.01 0.01
CA GLU A 46 -7.61 3.53 -0.88
C GLU A 46 -6.23 2.92 -0.59
N GLU A 47 -5.38 2.83 -1.61
CA GLU A 47 -4.10 2.11 -1.51
C GLU A 47 -3.13 2.73 -0.50
N GLU A 48 -3.06 4.06 -0.43
CA GLU A 48 -2.25 4.77 0.55
C GLU A 48 -2.72 4.49 1.98
N GLU A 49 -4.03 4.58 2.22
CA GLU A 49 -4.63 4.31 3.54
C GLU A 49 -4.44 2.85 3.94
N ASN A 50 -4.58 1.93 2.99
CA ASN A 50 -4.33 0.52 3.22
C ASN A 50 -2.88 0.26 3.65
N LEU A 51 -1.91 0.88 2.97
CA LEU A 51 -0.50 0.77 3.33
C LEU A 51 -0.24 1.35 4.73
N LYS A 52 -0.80 2.53 5.05
CA LYS A 52 -0.72 3.13 6.40
C LYS A 52 -1.24 2.18 7.46
N ARG A 53 -2.40 1.55 7.24
CA ARG A 53 -2.99 0.57 8.16
C ARG A 53 -2.13 -0.66 8.36
N ILE A 54 -1.48 -1.15 7.30
CA ILE A 54 -0.56 -2.29 7.41
C ILE A 54 0.66 -1.89 8.25
N VAL A 55 1.25 -0.72 8.02
CA VAL A 55 2.40 -0.23 8.79
C VAL A 55 2.02 0.01 10.26
N LEU A 56 0.89 0.67 10.53
CA LEU A 56 0.39 0.94 11.89
C LEU A 56 0.32 -0.33 12.75
N LYS A 57 -0.17 -1.45 12.18
CA LYS A 57 -0.27 -2.74 12.89
C LYS A 57 1.08 -3.34 13.28
N ASN A 58 2.16 -2.90 12.63
CA ASN A 58 3.51 -3.39 12.86
C ASN A 58 4.36 -2.44 13.70
N ILE A 59 3.83 -1.29 14.13
CA ILE A 59 4.54 -0.38 15.04
C ILE A 59 4.61 -1.02 16.44
N PHE A 60 5.75 -0.83 17.11
CA PHE A 60 5.90 -1.05 18.54
C PHE A 60 6.43 0.23 19.19
N HIS A 61 5.95 0.53 20.39
CA HIS A 61 6.38 1.69 21.17
C HIS A 61 6.16 1.41 22.67
N GLY A 62 6.86 2.17 23.53
CA GLY A 62 6.59 2.16 24.96
C GLY A 62 5.24 2.79 25.30
N GLU A 63 4.64 2.38 26.42
CA GLU A 63 3.31 2.84 26.87
C GLU A 63 3.18 4.37 27.02
N MET A 64 4.28 5.06 27.33
CA MET A 64 4.31 6.52 27.50
C MET A 64 4.48 7.28 26.19
N VAL A 65 4.70 6.58 25.07
CA VAL A 65 4.82 7.17 23.73
C VAL A 65 3.48 7.08 23.04
N LYS A 66 2.97 8.22 22.55
CA LYS A 66 1.80 8.26 21.66
C LYS A 66 2.27 8.42 20.22
N ILE A 67 1.64 7.69 19.29
CA ILE A 67 1.84 7.86 17.85
C ILE A 67 0.66 8.68 17.32
N ASN A 68 0.93 9.90 16.87
CA ASN A 68 -0.10 10.84 16.42
C ASN A 68 -0.40 10.68 14.93
N ASP A 69 0.62 10.41 14.11
CA ASP A 69 0.51 10.23 12.67
C ASP A 69 1.75 9.51 12.11
N LEU A 70 1.73 9.16 10.82
CA LEU A 70 2.89 8.66 10.10
C LEU A 70 2.94 9.08 8.63
N LYS A 71 4.15 9.15 8.09
CA LYS A 71 4.41 9.29 6.64
C LYS A 71 5.21 8.09 6.14
N ILE A 72 4.86 7.62 4.95
CA ILE A 72 5.51 6.48 4.29
C ILE A 72 5.99 6.93 2.93
N SER A 73 7.27 6.68 2.66
CA SER A 73 7.87 6.77 1.34
C SER A 73 8.49 5.42 1.01
N TYR A 74 8.31 4.92 -0.20
CA TYR A 74 8.89 3.63 -0.57
C TYR A 74 9.38 3.63 -2.01
N SER A 75 10.39 2.80 -2.26
CA SER A 75 10.90 2.50 -3.59
C SER A 75 11.00 0.99 -3.76
N LYS A 76 10.75 0.53 -4.99
CA LYS A 76 11.02 -0.86 -5.34
C LYS A 76 12.53 -1.03 -5.44
N ASP A 77 13.04 -2.14 -4.93
CA ASP A 77 14.43 -2.51 -5.17
C ASP A 77 14.58 -2.86 -6.66
N GLU A 78 15.35 -2.04 -7.39
CA GLU A 78 15.60 -2.20 -8.84
C GLU A 78 16.24 -3.54 -9.17
N LYS A 79 16.94 -4.16 -8.21
CA LYS A 79 17.61 -5.45 -8.39
C LYS A 79 16.73 -6.64 -8.00
N SER A 80 15.64 -6.41 -7.26
CA SER A 80 14.83 -7.49 -6.69
C SER A 80 13.38 -7.10 -6.44
N GLU A 81 12.45 -7.72 -7.18
CA GLU A 81 11.00 -7.62 -6.90
C GLU A 81 10.58 -8.28 -5.56
N LYS A 82 11.51 -8.87 -4.81
CA LYS A 82 11.24 -9.54 -3.53
C LYS A 82 11.35 -8.62 -2.33
N PHE A 83 11.91 -7.42 -2.50
CA PHE A 83 12.11 -6.47 -1.41
C PHE A 83 11.69 -5.06 -1.83
N MET A 84 11.22 -4.31 -0.85
CA MET A 84 10.83 -2.90 -0.98
C MET A 84 11.55 -2.12 0.10
N ASN A 85 12.27 -1.07 -0.30
CA ASN A 85 12.86 -0.14 0.64
C ASN A 85 11.78 0.86 1.04
N MET A 86 11.58 1.04 2.35
CA MET A 86 10.54 1.89 2.88
C MET A 86 11.12 2.77 3.98
N LYS A 87 10.96 4.08 3.81
CA LYS A 87 11.21 5.07 4.84
C LYS A 87 9.89 5.40 5.52
N VAL A 88 9.83 5.20 6.83
CA VAL A 88 8.67 5.55 7.64
C VAL A 88 9.06 6.62 8.65
N VAL A 89 8.30 7.70 8.71
CA VAL A 89 8.45 8.76 9.71
C VAL A 89 7.25 8.69 10.65
N LEU A 90 7.49 8.38 11.91
CA LEU A 90 6.47 8.36 12.95
C LEU A 90 6.46 9.70 13.69
N PHE A 91 5.29 10.35 13.77
CA PHE A 91 5.09 11.55 14.56
C PHE A 91 4.65 11.16 15.97
N CYS A 92 5.59 11.24 16.91
CA CYS A 92 5.43 10.73 18.27
C CYS A 92 5.28 11.87 19.29
N GLU A 93 4.78 11.53 20.47
CA GLU A 93 4.69 12.42 21.63
C GLU A 93 5.06 11.69 22.92
N TYR A 94 5.82 12.35 23.78
CA TYR A 94 6.22 11.87 25.11
C TYR A 94 6.17 13.03 26.11
N HIS A 95 5.31 12.95 27.14
CA HIS A 95 5.08 14.04 28.12
C HIS A 95 4.94 15.43 27.46
N ASP A 96 4.03 15.54 26.47
CA ASP A 96 3.74 16.75 25.70
C ASP A 96 4.88 17.22 24.76
N GLU A 97 6.03 16.53 24.76
CA GLU A 97 7.13 16.77 23.83
C GLU A 97 6.92 15.97 22.54
N LYS A 98 6.72 16.68 21.42
CA LYS A 98 6.60 16.07 20.09
C LYS A 98 7.98 15.75 19.51
N PHE A 99 8.11 14.60 18.87
CA PHE A 99 9.34 14.20 18.19
C PHE A 99 9.06 13.30 16.99
N GLU A 100 10.00 13.25 16.06
CA GLU A 100 9.96 12.36 14.91
C GLU A 100 10.86 11.15 15.14
N ASN A 101 10.41 9.98 14.68
CA ASN A 101 11.20 8.76 14.66
C ASN A 101 11.23 8.25 13.22
N GLU A 102 12.37 8.43 12.56
CA GLU A 102 12.61 7.94 11.20
C GLU A 102 13.15 6.51 11.24
N GLN A 103 12.59 5.64 10.40
CA GLN A 103 12.98 4.25 10.26
C GLN A 103 13.11 3.88 8.78
N ASP A 104 14.28 3.42 8.38
CA ASP A 104 14.49 2.78 7.09
C ASP A 104 14.35 1.27 7.26
N ILE A 105 13.34 0.69 6.63
CA ILE A 105 13.03 -0.74 6.71
C ILE A 105 13.03 -1.37 5.31
N ILE A 106 13.46 -2.63 5.26
CA ILE A 106 13.37 -3.46 4.06
C ILE A 106 12.23 -4.45 4.25
N VAL A 107 11.17 -4.26 3.48
CA VAL A 107 9.96 -5.09 3.57
C VAL A 107 10.01 -6.17 2.51
N LYS A 108 9.79 -7.43 2.91
CA LYS A 108 9.69 -8.53 1.96
C LYS A 108 8.36 -8.47 1.20
N VAL A 109 8.45 -8.51 -0.13
CA VAL A 109 7.30 -8.51 -1.03
C VAL A 109 6.95 -9.94 -1.44
N ILE A 110 5.67 -10.31 -1.27
CA ILE A 110 5.07 -11.53 -1.76
C ILE A 110 4.19 -11.16 -2.97
N ASN A 111 4.57 -11.65 -4.14
CA ASN A 111 3.85 -11.38 -5.37
C ASN A 111 2.70 -12.39 -5.56
N THR A 112 1.47 -11.92 -5.71
CA THR A 112 0.29 -12.76 -5.94
C THR A 112 -0.71 -12.03 -6.85
N PRO A 113 -1.25 -12.64 -7.91
CA PRO A 113 -2.22 -11.97 -8.76
C PRO A 113 -3.49 -11.60 -7.98
N CYS A 114 -4.02 -10.40 -8.20
CA CYS A 114 -5.35 -10.05 -7.69
C CYS A 114 -6.44 -10.78 -8.49
N LYS A 115 -7.66 -10.86 -7.94
CA LYS A 115 -8.79 -11.52 -8.59
C LYS A 115 -9.00 -11.02 -10.03
N THR A 116 -8.99 -9.70 -10.23
CA THR A 116 -9.13 -9.07 -11.55
C THR A 116 -8.02 -9.49 -12.51
N CYS A 117 -6.74 -9.35 -12.11
CA CYS A 117 -5.61 -9.75 -12.95
C CYS A 117 -5.59 -11.25 -13.23
N SER A 118 -6.01 -12.07 -12.27
CA SER A 118 -6.17 -13.52 -12.44
C SER A 118 -7.23 -13.83 -13.49
N ARG A 119 -8.42 -13.20 -13.40
CA ARG A 119 -9.53 -13.33 -14.38
C ARG A 119 -9.08 -12.97 -15.79
N LYS A 120 -8.46 -11.79 -15.96
CA LYS A 120 -7.93 -11.36 -17.26
C LYS A 120 -6.91 -12.34 -17.85
N SER A 121 -6.02 -12.89 -17.01
CA SER A 121 -5.00 -13.83 -17.47
C SER A 121 -5.55 -15.20 -17.84
N GLY A 122 -6.69 -15.59 -17.28
CA GLY A 122 -7.35 -16.87 -17.56
C GLY A 122 -8.40 -16.80 -18.67
N HIS A 123 -8.48 -15.69 -19.42
CA HIS A 123 -9.54 -15.41 -20.39
C HIS A 123 -10.96 -15.59 -19.81
N TYR A 124 -11.11 -15.37 -18.51
CA TYR A 124 -12.41 -15.42 -17.86
C TYR A 124 -13.21 -14.20 -18.30
N CYS A 125 -14.44 -14.44 -18.74
CA CYS A 125 -15.39 -13.42 -19.15
C CYS A 125 -16.76 -13.73 -18.54
N GLU A 126 -17.46 -12.70 -18.10
CA GLU A 126 -18.83 -12.81 -17.58
C GLU A 126 -19.86 -12.39 -18.63
N VAL A 127 -19.53 -11.38 -19.43
CA VAL A 127 -20.40 -10.82 -20.47
C VAL A 127 -19.57 -10.45 -21.69
N VAL A 128 -20.03 -10.83 -22.88
CA VAL A 128 -19.47 -10.36 -24.15
C VAL A 128 -20.38 -9.27 -24.71
N LEU A 129 -19.85 -8.06 -24.87
CA LEU A 129 -20.53 -6.95 -25.53
C LEU A 129 -20.11 -6.91 -27.00
N GLN A 130 -21.05 -7.18 -27.90
CA GLN A 130 -20.82 -7.18 -29.34
C GLN A 130 -21.17 -5.81 -29.93
N LEU A 131 -20.16 -5.09 -30.41
CA LEU A 131 -20.33 -3.84 -31.13
C LEU A 131 -20.33 -4.12 -32.64
N ARG A 132 -21.39 -3.71 -33.34
CA ARG A 132 -21.58 -3.93 -34.78
C ARG A 132 -22.02 -2.63 -35.46
N GLY A 133 -21.71 -2.49 -36.74
CA GLY A 133 -22.09 -1.34 -37.55
C GLY A 133 -20.91 -0.47 -37.97
N ASP A 134 -21.14 0.83 -38.07
CA ASP A 134 -20.15 1.79 -38.55
C ASP A 134 -18.88 1.82 -37.68
N ARG A 135 -17.70 1.78 -38.32
CA ARG A 135 -16.41 1.65 -37.62
C ARG A 135 -16.09 2.85 -36.73
N GLU A 136 -16.48 4.07 -37.13
CA GLU A 136 -16.24 5.25 -36.30
C GLU A 136 -17.10 5.21 -35.05
N LYS A 137 -18.39 4.88 -35.20
CA LYS A 137 -19.32 4.72 -34.07
C LYS A 137 -18.91 3.60 -33.11
N ILE A 138 -18.37 2.49 -33.64
CA ILE A 138 -17.82 1.40 -32.82
C ILE A 138 -16.68 1.91 -31.94
N LYS A 139 -15.71 2.63 -32.53
CA LYS A 139 -14.58 3.20 -31.77
C LYS A 139 -15.03 4.19 -30.71
N GLU A 140 -15.95 5.09 -31.06
CA GLU A 140 -16.53 6.03 -30.09
C GLU A 140 -17.21 5.32 -28.92
N THR A 141 -17.95 4.24 -29.21
CA THR A 141 -18.64 3.46 -28.18
C THR A 141 -17.65 2.69 -27.32
N PHE A 142 -16.64 2.07 -27.94
CA PHE A 142 -15.58 1.35 -27.23
C PHE A 142 -14.84 2.26 -26.24
N ASN A 143 -14.53 3.50 -26.64
CA ASN A 143 -13.86 4.49 -25.78
C ASN A 143 -14.72 4.93 -24.58
N LYS A 144 -16.05 4.75 -24.64
CA LYS A 144 -16.96 5.01 -23.51
C LYS A 144 -16.99 3.85 -22.51
N ILE A 145 -16.50 2.67 -22.88
CA ILE A 145 -16.43 1.52 -21.98
C ILE A 145 -15.28 1.73 -20.99
N ALA A 146 -15.59 1.61 -19.71
CA ALA A 146 -14.60 1.70 -18.65
C ALA A 146 -13.58 0.56 -18.76
N GLN A 147 -12.35 0.92 -19.14
CA GLN A 147 -11.28 -0.02 -19.54
C GLN A 147 -10.90 -1.03 -18.44
N ASN A 148 -11.17 -0.71 -17.17
CA ASN A 148 -10.93 -1.63 -16.06
C ASN A 148 -11.84 -2.86 -16.07
N PHE A 149 -12.99 -2.82 -16.75
CA PHE A 149 -13.90 -3.97 -16.91
C PHE A 149 -13.56 -4.83 -18.11
N ILE A 150 -12.80 -4.31 -19.08
CA ILE A 150 -12.44 -5.05 -20.30
C ILE A 150 -11.34 -6.06 -19.96
N SER A 151 -11.63 -7.35 -20.15
CA SER A 151 -10.66 -8.43 -20.01
C SER A 151 -9.93 -8.72 -21.31
N ASP A 152 -10.64 -8.66 -22.45
CA ASP A 152 -10.11 -8.98 -23.78
C ASP A 152 -10.95 -8.28 -24.86
N VAL A 153 -10.42 -8.20 -26.08
CA VAL A 153 -11.12 -7.62 -27.25
C VAL A 153 -10.73 -8.37 -28.52
N ASP A 154 -11.73 -8.90 -29.23
CA ASP A 154 -11.55 -9.49 -30.56
C ASP A 154 -12.06 -8.54 -31.64
N GLU A 155 -11.22 -8.28 -32.64
CA GLU A 155 -11.61 -7.54 -33.84
C GLU A 155 -12.07 -8.49 -34.94
N LEU A 156 -13.32 -8.31 -35.37
CA LEU A 156 -13.99 -9.12 -36.37
C LEU A 156 -14.28 -8.26 -37.61
N LYS A 157 -14.54 -8.92 -38.75
CA LYS A 157 -14.90 -8.23 -40.00
C LYS A 157 -16.10 -7.28 -39.83
N GLU A 158 -17.04 -7.65 -38.95
CA GLU A 158 -18.31 -6.95 -38.74
C GLU A 158 -18.32 -6.03 -37.50
N GLY A 159 -17.24 -6.00 -36.72
CA GLY A 159 -17.14 -5.15 -35.52
C GLY A 159 -16.22 -5.70 -34.44
N LEU A 160 -16.55 -5.45 -33.16
CA LEU A 160 -15.75 -5.85 -32.00
C LEU A 160 -16.54 -6.74 -31.04
N ASP A 161 -15.88 -7.75 -30.49
CA ASP A 161 -16.36 -8.49 -29.32
C ASP A 161 -15.54 -8.07 -28.10
N VAL A 162 -16.19 -7.38 -27.16
CA VAL A 162 -15.56 -6.82 -25.96
C VAL A 162 -15.91 -7.71 -24.78
N TYR A 163 -14.92 -8.40 -24.23
CA TYR A 163 -15.10 -9.31 -23.10
C TYR A 163 -15.01 -8.51 -21.80
N LEU A 164 -16.03 -8.65 -20.95
CA LEU A 164 -16.20 -7.88 -19.72
C LEU A 164 -16.17 -8.78 -18.48
N ILE A 165 -15.55 -8.28 -17.41
CA ILE A 165 -15.48 -8.90 -16.08
C ILE A 165 -15.98 -7.95 -14.98
N SER A 166 -16.72 -8.46 -14.00
CA SER A 166 -17.03 -7.75 -12.77
C SER A 166 -15.82 -7.63 -11.84
N ARG A 167 -15.89 -6.66 -10.91
CA ARG A 167 -14.88 -6.45 -9.86
C ARG A 167 -15.07 -7.43 -8.70
#